data_AF-A0A3M2CG13-F1
#
_entry.id   AF-A0A3M2CG13-F1
#
_cell.length_a   1.000
_cell.length_b   1.000
_cell.length_c   1.000
_cell.angle_alpha   90.00
_cell.angle_beta   90.00
_cell.angle_gamma   90.00
#
_symmetry.space_group_name_H-M   'P 1'
#
loop_
_entity.id
_entity.type
_entity.pdbx_description
1 polymer ?
#
loop_
_entity_poly.entity_id
_entity_poly.type
_entity_poly.pdbx_seq_one_letter_code
_entity_poly.pdbx_strand_id
1 'polypeptide(L)'
;MTLEPHRALICLIVLFLLGVSVLGSPTSNQRVDSSSALPPLVLDAHIDCARRILERGDDLADESVGAQADIPKWRAGGIDIVWVSAWVDPRRYTGEQAYVRAVELIDAVRDQIHKHSDELELCQTAKDCRRAAARGKIAVLLGVEGGVVLNNNPEYVQELRKRGVRRLTLVWRGNLDWVGSSQEWDESPVARPRGLNSLGRSIVAELLRHGIVPDLSHASERTALD
;
A
#
# COMPACT_ATOMS: atom_id res chain seq x y z
N MET A 1 -47.54 -50.59 63.84
CA MET A 1 -47.81 -51.97 63.38
C MET A 1 -47.17 -52.10 62.02
N THR A 2 -45.92 -52.59 61.98
CA THR A 2 -45.52 -53.95 61.53
C THR A 2 -45.48 -54.04 59.99
N LEU A 3 -44.44 -54.47 59.28
CA LEU A 3 -43.18 -55.16 59.52
C LEU A 3 -42.38 -55.05 58.19
N GLU A 4 -41.07 -54.80 58.22
CA GLU A 4 -40.08 -55.21 57.18
C GLU A 4 -39.92 -56.76 57.19
N PRO A 5 -39.15 -57.47 56.32
CA PRO A 5 -38.18 -57.08 55.27
C PRO A 5 -38.27 -57.96 53.97
N HIS A 6 -37.34 -57.83 53.02
CA HIS A 6 -36.45 -58.92 52.53
C HIS A 6 -35.65 -58.53 51.26
N ARG A 7 -34.34 -58.77 51.34
CA ARG A 7 -33.32 -58.62 50.30
C ARG A 7 -33.04 -59.96 49.60
N ALA A 8 -32.85 -59.96 48.28
CA ALA A 8 -31.92 -60.82 47.50
C ALA A 8 -31.97 -60.40 46.01
N LEU A 9 -30.94 -59.75 45.46
CA LEU A 9 -29.76 -60.31 44.79
C LEU A 9 -30.07 -60.81 43.35
N ILE A 10 -29.50 -60.14 42.34
CA ILE A 10 -28.71 -60.74 41.24
C ILE A 10 -27.96 -59.60 40.53
N CYS A 11 -26.67 -59.82 40.35
CA CYS A 11 -25.68 -58.94 39.75
C CYS A 11 -25.31 -59.54 38.37
N LEU A 12 -25.44 -58.77 37.30
CA LEU A 12 -24.50 -58.65 36.17
C LEU A 12 -25.19 -57.90 35.03
N ILE A 13 -24.60 -56.80 34.56
CA ILE A 13 -24.08 -56.63 33.18
C ILE A 13 -23.03 -55.52 33.26
N VAL A 14 -21.93 -55.76 32.56
CA VAL A 14 -20.64 -55.09 32.62
C VAL A 14 -20.38 -54.44 31.26
N LEU A 15 -19.94 -53.17 31.28
CA LEU A 15 -19.28 -52.37 30.21
C LEU A 15 -20.14 -51.96 28.98
N PHE A 16 -19.94 -50.84 28.28
CA PHE A 16 -18.70 -50.11 27.91
C PHE A 16 -19.02 -48.62 27.56
N LEU A 17 -18.13 -47.73 28.01
CA LEU A 17 -17.79 -46.35 27.62
C LEU A 17 -18.54 -45.60 26.48
N LEU A 18 -18.85 -44.33 26.74
CA LEU A 18 -18.13 -43.19 26.14
C LEU A 18 -18.48 -41.88 26.88
N GLY A 19 -17.51 -41.37 27.64
CA GLY A 19 -17.56 -40.02 28.18
C GLY A 19 -17.25 -39.02 27.08
N VAL A 20 -18.15 -38.05 26.89
CA VAL A 20 -17.81 -36.76 26.26
C VAL A 20 -17.84 -35.73 27.39
N SER A 21 -16.75 -35.64 28.13
CA SER A 21 -16.46 -34.47 28.96
C SER A 21 -16.07 -33.35 28.01
N VAL A 22 -16.99 -32.40 27.81
CA VAL A 22 -16.69 -31.11 27.18
C VAL A 22 -15.75 -30.37 28.12
N LEU A 23 -14.45 -30.54 27.88
CA LEU A 23 -13.41 -29.65 28.41
C LEU A 23 -13.60 -28.31 27.71
N GLY A 24 -14.36 -27.41 28.34
CA GLY A 24 -14.33 -26.00 27.99
C GLY A 24 -12.94 -25.46 28.27
N SER A 25 -12.13 -25.30 27.23
CA SER A 25 -10.92 -24.49 27.29
C SER A 25 -11.34 -23.08 27.71
N PRO A 26 -10.79 -22.48 28.78
CA PRO A 26 -10.97 -21.07 29.00
C PRO A 26 -10.27 -20.37 27.83
N THR A 27 -11.05 -19.79 26.91
CA THR A 27 -10.50 -18.85 25.95
C THR A 27 -10.02 -17.65 26.77
N SER A 28 -8.74 -17.68 27.15
CA SER A 28 -8.09 -16.51 27.73
C SER A 28 -8.16 -15.42 26.65
N ASN A 29 -9.06 -14.48 26.84
CA ASN A 29 -9.05 -13.23 26.11
C ASN A 29 -7.83 -12.46 26.65
N GLN A 30 -6.63 -12.85 26.21
CA GLN A 30 -5.42 -12.10 26.46
C GLN A 30 -5.60 -10.77 25.73
N ARG A 31 -6.06 -9.74 26.45
CA ARG A 31 -5.72 -8.37 26.08
C ARG A 31 -4.22 -8.35 26.00
N VAL A 32 -3.70 -8.19 24.78
CA VAL A 32 -2.29 -7.89 24.56
C VAL A 32 -1.98 -6.69 25.44
N ASP A 33 -1.14 -6.88 26.44
CA ASP A 33 -0.63 -5.82 27.26
C ASP A 33 0.14 -4.85 26.35
N SER A 34 -0.50 -3.72 26.01
CA SER A 34 0.03 -2.73 25.10
C SER A 34 1.17 -1.90 25.71
N SER A 35 1.56 -2.17 26.96
CA SER A 35 2.59 -1.41 27.67
C SER A 35 4.03 -1.75 27.23
N SER A 36 4.24 -2.86 26.50
CA SER A 36 5.56 -3.25 25.97
C SER A 36 5.68 -3.21 24.45
N ALA A 37 4.60 -2.87 23.73
CA ALA A 37 4.63 -2.77 22.28
C ALA A 37 5.27 -1.44 21.86
N LEU A 38 6.22 -1.49 20.93
CA LEU A 38 6.65 -0.27 20.24
C LEU A 38 5.43 0.43 19.65
N PRO A 39 5.39 1.77 19.66
CA PRO A 39 4.27 2.50 19.07
C PRO A 39 4.06 2.05 17.61
N PRO A 40 2.79 2.01 17.14
CA PRO A 40 2.52 1.63 15.76
C PRO A 40 3.18 2.65 14.82
N LEU A 41 3.73 2.16 13.71
CA LEU A 41 4.25 3.04 12.66
C LEU A 41 3.11 3.68 11.90
N VAL A 42 3.21 4.98 11.63
CA VAL A 42 2.27 5.74 10.80
C VAL A 42 2.82 5.86 9.38
N LEU A 43 2.04 5.39 8.41
CA LEU A 43 2.33 5.46 6.99
C LEU A 43 1.31 6.36 6.30
N ASP A 44 1.78 7.37 5.58
CA ASP A 44 1.01 7.97 4.49
C ASP A 44 1.34 7.26 3.17
N ALA A 45 0.34 6.66 2.56
CA ALA A 45 0.48 5.84 1.36
C ALA A 45 0.47 6.66 0.05
N HIS A 46 0.24 7.98 0.10
CA HIS A 46 0.19 8.82 -1.09
C HIS A 46 0.52 10.29 -0.80
N ILE A 47 1.74 10.72 -1.16
CA ILE A 47 2.20 12.10 -0.98
C ILE A 47 2.61 12.75 -2.31
N ASP A 48 1.94 13.85 -2.67
CA ASP A 48 2.18 14.64 -3.89
C ASP A 48 3.19 15.79 -3.70
N CYS A 49 4.40 15.50 -3.21
CA CYS A 49 5.46 16.51 -3.10
C CYS A 49 6.42 16.55 -4.29
N ALA A 50 6.48 15.51 -5.14
CA ALA A 50 7.47 15.41 -6.22
C ALA A 50 7.41 16.59 -7.20
N ARG A 51 6.19 17.01 -7.59
CA ARG A 51 5.99 18.14 -8.51
C ARG A 51 6.47 19.47 -7.94
N ARG A 52 6.17 19.78 -6.67
CA ARG A 52 6.60 21.05 -6.08
C ARG A 52 8.12 21.11 -5.94
N ILE A 53 8.76 19.98 -5.60
CA ILE A 53 10.23 19.88 -5.56
C ILE A 53 10.79 20.18 -6.95
N LEU A 54 10.31 19.48 -7.99
CA LEU A 54 10.86 19.61 -9.33
C LEU A 54 10.54 20.95 -10.00
N GLU A 55 9.31 21.47 -9.87
CA GLU A 55 8.85 22.63 -10.64
C GLU A 55 9.06 23.96 -9.93
N ARG A 56 8.95 23.97 -8.60
CA ARG A 56 9.13 25.20 -7.80
C ARG A 56 10.50 25.27 -7.14
N GLY A 57 11.24 24.16 -7.11
CA GLY A 57 12.52 24.08 -6.41
C GLY A 57 12.34 24.03 -4.88
N ASP A 58 11.16 23.65 -4.40
CA ASP A 58 10.89 23.62 -2.97
C ASP A 58 11.83 22.63 -2.26
N ASP A 59 12.32 23.02 -1.08
CA ASP A 59 13.06 22.16 -0.17
C ASP A 59 12.09 21.43 0.78
N LEU A 60 12.32 20.14 1.05
CA LEU A 60 11.52 19.37 2.02
C LEU A 60 11.83 19.74 3.48
N ALA A 61 12.97 20.37 3.78
CA ALA A 61 13.28 20.87 5.11
C ALA A 61 12.55 22.18 5.45
N ASP A 62 12.08 22.90 4.43
CA ASP A 62 11.36 24.14 4.61
C ASP A 62 9.86 23.90 4.80
N GLU A 63 9.25 24.60 5.77
CA GLU A 63 7.80 24.69 5.88
C GLU A 63 7.22 25.56 4.75
N SER A 64 7.18 24.98 3.55
CA SER A 64 6.73 25.66 2.34
C SER A 64 5.28 26.13 2.49
N VAL A 65 5.04 27.43 2.29
CA VAL A 65 3.70 28.03 2.39
C VAL A 65 2.75 27.37 1.38
N GLY A 66 1.61 26.91 1.88
CA GLY A 66 0.58 26.23 1.08
C GLY A 66 0.89 24.77 0.74
N ALA A 67 2.01 24.21 1.20
CA ALA A 67 2.31 22.78 1.10
C ALA A 67 1.78 22.02 2.33
N GLN A 68 1.36 20.77 2.12
CA GLN A 68 0.86 19.89 3.18
C GLN A 68 1.89 18.84 3.63
N ALA A 69 3.00 18.70 2.90
CA ALA A 69 3.93 17.59 3.05
C ALA A 69 5.38 18.07 2.94
N ASP A 70 6.04 18.20 4.08
CA ASP A 70 7.46 18.52 4.28
C ASP A 70 7.93 17.89 5.59
N ILE A 71 9.25 17.81 5.78
CA ILE A 71 9.87 17.14 6.92
C ILE A 71 9.34 17.66 8.26
N PRO A 72 9.29 18.99 8.52
CA PRO A 72 8.76 19.50 9.78
C PRO A 72 7.30 19.05 10.05
N LYS A 73 6.44 19.08 9.03
CA LYS A 73 5.04 18.62 9.15
C LYS A 73 4.93 17.11 9.38
N TRP A 74 5.75 16.30 8.69
CA TRP A 74 5.77 14.86 8.91
C TRP A 74 6.22 14.52 10.34
N ARG A 75 7.22 15.23 10.87
CA ARG A 75 7.65 15.09 12.27
C ARG A 75 6.56 15.49 13.25
N ALA A 76 5.97 16.67 13.06
CA ALA A 76 4.90 17.17 13.94
C ALA A 76 3.66 16.25 13.92
N GLY A 77 3.35 15.65 12.76
CA GLY A 77 2.25 14.70 12.59
C GLY A 77 2.56 13.27 13.02
N GLY A 78 3.81 12.97 13.43
CA GLY A 78 4.22 11.61 13.82
C GLY A 78 4.21 10.61 12.66
N ILE A 79 4.48 11.05 11.43
CA ILE A 79 4.57 10.19 10.25
C ILE A 79 5.95 9.53 10.19
N ASP A 80 5.98 8.21 10.17
CA ASP A 80 7.22 7.42 10.10
C ASP A 80 7.59 7.04 8.66
N ILE A 81 6.58 6.88 7.80
CA ILE A 81 6.76 6.40 6.44
C ILE A 81 5.89 7.23 5.49
N VAL A 82 6.49 7.70 4.40
CA VAL A 82 5.78 8.38 3.31
C VAL A 82 6.00 7.63 2.00
N TRP A 83 4.93 7.49 1.21
CA TRP A 83 5.01 6.94 -0.14
C TRP A 83 4.80 8.06 -1.17
N VAL A 84 5.91 8.64 -1.62
CA VAL A 84 5.90 9.78 -2.52
C VAL A 84 5.45 9.35 -3.91
N SER A 85 4.51 10.10 -4.48
CA SER A 85 3.92 9.87 -5.80
C SER A 85 4.60 10.74 -6.85
N ALA A 86 5.19 10.11 -7.88
CA ALA A 86 5.57 10.78 -9.11
C ALA A 86 4.37 10.77 -10.07
N TRP A 87 3.49 11.75 -9.94
CA TRP A 87 2.35 11.92 -10.83
C TRP A 87 2.72 12.66 -12.12
N VAL A 88 2.35 12.10 -13.27
CA VAL A 88 2.58 12.68 -14.59
C VAL A 88 1.24 13.06 -15.23
N ASP A 89 1.07 14.33 -15.59
CA ASP A 89 -0.15 14.83 -16.25
C ASP A 89 -0.30 14.20 -17.66
N PRO A 90 -1.26 13.28 -17.88
CA PRO A 90 -1.46 12.61 -19.16
C PRO A 90 -1.88 13.56 -20.29
N ARG A 91 -2.36 14.77 -19.98
CA ARG A 91 -2.72 15.78 -21.00
C ARG A 91 -1.50 16.54 -21.52
N ARG A 92 -0.41 16.56 -20.74
CA ARG A 92 0.81 17.32 -21.07
C ARG A 92 1.92 16.41 -21.58
N TYR A 93 2.02 15.20 -21.04
CA TYR A 93 3.09 14.26 -21.34
C TYR A 93 2.49 12.93 -21.80
N THR A 94 2.87 12.51 -23.00
CA THR A 94 2.46 11.24 -23.61
C THR A 94 3.67 10.56 -24.23
N GLY A 95 3.53 9.29 -24.61
CA GLY A 95 4.63 8.56 -25.24
C GLY A 95 5.85 8.46 -24.32
N GLU A 96 7.03 8.56 -24.91
CA GLU A 96 8.31 8.55 -24.19
C GLU A 96 8.47 9.74 -23.23
N GLN A 97 7.85 10.90 -23.53
CA GLN A 97 7.94 12.08 -22.67
C GLN A 97 7.29 11.85 -21.30
N ALA A 98 6.26 11.01 -21.21
CA ALA A 98 5.65 10.64 -19.95
C ALA A 98 6.62 9.89 -19.04
N TYR A 99 7.41 8.97 -19.62
CA TYR A 99 8.45 8.26 -18.89
C TYR A 99 9.58 9.18 -18.44
N VAL A 100 10.08 10.04 -19.34
CA VAL A 100 11.09 11.05 -19.00
C VAL A 100 10.62 11.93 -17.85
N ARG A 101 9.36 12.38 -17.88
CA ARG A 101 8.80 13.20 -16.81
C ARG A 101 8.73 12.47 -15.47
N ALA A 102 8.35 11.20 -15.48
CA ALA A 102 8.34 10.38 -14.27
C ALA A 102 9.76 10.24 -13.68
N VAL A 103 10.76 10.07 -14.55
CA VAL A 103 12.17 10.01 -14.16
C VAL A 103 12.63 11.31 -13.49
N GLU A 104 12.34 12.47 -14.07
CA GLU A 104 12.70 13.77 -13.48
C GLU A 104 12.07 13.95 -12.08
N LEU A 105 10.80 13.55 -11.92
CA LEU A 105 10.09 13.63 -10.63
C LEU A 105 10.72 12.69 -9.59
N ILE A 106 11.06 11.46 -9.99
CA ILE A 106 11.73 10.48 -9.12
C ILE A 106 13.10 11.01 -8.70
N ASP A 107 13.88 11.52 -9.65
CA ASP A 107 15.24 11.99 -9.39
C ASP A 107 15.22 13.23 -8.47
N ALA A 108 14.28 14.16 -8.65
CA ALA A 108 14.07 15.28 -7.73
C ALA A 108 13.77 14.86 -6.29
N VAL A 109 12.95 13.82 -6.10
CA VAL A 109 12.68 13.26 -4.76
C VAL A 109 13.92 12.59 -4.18
N ARG A 110 14.68 11.86 -5.00
CA ARG A 110 15.93 11.22 -4.57
C ARG A 110 16.99 12.23 -4.16
N ASP A 111 17.05 13.37 -4.85
CA ASP A 111 17.94 14.47 -4.49
C ASP A 111 17.59 15.06 -3.12
N GLN A 112 16.31 15.22 -2.80
CA GLN A 112 15.88 15.64 -1.45
C GLN A 112 16.23 14.60 -0.39
N ILE A 113 16.05 13.30 -0.68
CA ILE A 113 16.45 12.22 0.25
C ILE A 113 17.97 12.24 0.47
N HIS A 114 18.75 12.50 -0.57
CA HIS A 114 20.20 12.60 -0.45
C HIS A 114 20.62 13.83 0.36
N LYS A 115 20.03 14.99 0.06
CA LYS A 115 20.29 16.26 0.74
C LYS A 115 19.99 16.19 2.24
N HIS A 116 18.90 15.54 2.62
CA HIS A 116 18.43 15.41 4.00
C HIS A 116 18.58 13.98 4.52
N SER A 117 19.73 13.37 4.22
CA SER A 117 19.96 11.95 4.52
C SER A 117 20.11 11.63 6.01
N ASP A 118 20.25 12.64 6.87
CA ASP A 118 20.14 12.55 8.32
C ASP A 118 18.69 12.35 8.79
N GLU A 119 17.72 12.88 8.04
CA GLU A 119 16.29 12.80 8.38
C GLU A 119 15.49 11.80 7.53
N LEU A 120 15.87 11.62 6.26
CA LEU A 120 15.16 10.81 5.28
C LEU A 120 15.94 9.55 4.92
N GLU A 121 15.22 8.49 4.56
CA GLU A 121 15.85 7.26 4.04
C GLU A 121 15.03 6.61 2.93
N LEU A 122 15.62 6.47 1.75
CA LEU A 122 15.01 5.71 0.65
C LEU A 122 14.90 4.23 1.04
N CYS A 123 13.68 3.75 1.09
CA CYS A 123 13.34 2.38 1.48
C CYS A 123 12.80 1.60 0.28
N GLN A 124 12.99 0.29 0.33
CA GLN A 124 12.61 -0.61 -0.75
C GLN A 124 11.85 -1.84 -0.27
N THR A 125 11.82 -2.06 1.04
CA THR A 125 11.14 -3.16 1.71
C THR A 125 10.55 -2.68 3.03
N ALA A 126 9.57 -3.41 3.56
CA ALA A 126 9.03 -3.13 4.89
C ALA A 126 10.11 -3.22 5.99
N LYS A 127 11.14 -4.05 5.80
CA LYS A 127 12.27 -4.16 6.72
C LYS A 127 13.10 -2.89 6.73
N ASP A 128 13.34 -2.28 5.55
CA ASP A 128 14.03 -0.99 5.45
C ASP A 128 13.24 0.10 6.16
N CYS A 129 11.92 0.18 5.91
CA CYS A 129 11.07 1.18 6.55
C CYS A 129 11.10 1.06 8.08
N ARG A 130 10.94 -0.15 8.62
CA ARG A 130 11.02 -0.38 10.08
C ARG A 130 12.39 0.00 10.64
N ARG A 131 13.47 -0.28 9.91
CA ARG A 131 14.84 0.06 10.32
C ARG A 131 15.09 1.57 10.29
N ALA A 132 14.60 2.27 9.27
CA ALA A 132 14.70 3.73 9.17
C ALA A 132 13.94 4.41 10.31
N ALA A 133 12.68 4.00 10.54
CA ALA A 133 11.87 4.52 11.65
C ALA A 133 12.51 4.25 13.02
N ALA A 134 13.05 3.04 13.26
CA ALA A 134 13.77 2.72 14.49
C ALA A 134 15.05 3.55 14.72
N ARG A 135 15.60 4.16 13.66
CA ARG A 135 16.74 5.10 13.73
C ARG A 135 16.28 6.56 13.82
N GLY A 136 14.98 6.82 13.98
CA GLY A 136 14.40 8.15 14.01
C GLY A 136 14.35 8.84 12.64
N LYS A 137 14.49 8.12 11.53
CA LYS A 137 14.36 8.66 10.17
C LYS A 137 12.97 8.44 9.61
N ILE A 138 12.53 9.34 8.75
CA ILE A 138 11.32 9.15 7.92
C ILE A 138 11.70 8.24 6.75
N ALA A 139 11.05 7.09 6.66
CA ALA A 139 11.22 6.17 5.55
C ALA A 139 10.47 6.68 4.32
N VAL A 140 11.15 6.74 3.17
CA VAL A 140 10.55 7.19 1.91
C VAL A 140 10.46 6.03 0.93
N LEU A 141 9.25 5.70 0.50
CA LEU A 141 8.97 4.79 -0.61
C LEU A 141 8.66 5.59 -1.87
N LEU A 142 9.08 5.10 -3.03
CA LEU A 142 8.78 5.72 -4.33
C LEU A 142 7.60 5.04 -5.00
N GLY A 143 6.64 5.83 -5.46
CA GLY A 143 5.50 5.42 -6.28
C GLY A 143 5.42 6.25 -7.56
N VAL A 144 4.75 5.71 -8.56
CA VAL A 144 4.38 6.45 -9.77
C VAL A 144 2.87 6.40 -9.88
N GLU A 145 2.25 7.53 -10.21
CA GLU A 145 0.79 7.61 -10.38
C GLU A 145 0.42 7.85 -11.83
N GLY A 146 -0.38 6.94 -12.36
CA GLY A 146 -0.86 6.94 -13.73
C GLY A 146 0.00 6.04 -14.62
N GLY A 147 -0.65 5.06 -15.23
CA GLY A 147 -0.03 4.13 -16.18
C GLY A 147 0.42 4.74 -17.51
N VAL A 148 0.18 6.04 -17.74
CA VAL A 148 0.63 6.76 -18.95
C VAL A 148 2.15 6.67 -19.11
N VAL A 149 2.87 6.59 -18.00
CA VAL A 149 4.34 6.48 -17.95
C VAL A 149 4.87 5.20 -18.61
N LEU A 150 4.04 4.16 -18.72
CA LEU A 150 4.44 2.89 -19.31
C LEU A 150 4.44 2.94 -20.84
N ASN A 151 3.79 3.93 -21.43
CA ASN A 151 3.67 4.07 -22.88
C ASN A 151 3.28 2.75 -23.58
N ASN A 152 2.31 2.03 -23.01
CA ASN A 152 1.85 0.72 -23.47
C ASN A 152 2.96 -0.37 -23.58
N ASN A 153 4.12 -0.16 -22.95
CA ASN A 153 5.25 -1.09 -22.94
C ASN A 153 5.48 -1.66 -21.52
N PRO A 154 5.21 -2.97 -21.29
CA PRO A 154 5.46 -3.60 -19.99
C PRO A 154 6.92 -3.58 -19.55
N GLU A 155 7.90 -3.45 -20.45
CA GLU A 155 9.33 -3.41 -20.10
C GLU A 155 9.68 -2.23 -19.20
N TYR A 156 8.93 -1.13 -19.27
CA TYR A 156 9.13 0.03 -18.40
C TYR A 156 8.87 -0.28 -16.92
N VAL A 157 8.12 -1.35 -16.60
CA VAL A 157 7.96 -1.82 -15.22
C VAL A 157 9.31 -2.19 -14.61
N GLN A 158 10.16 -2.91 -15.35
CA GLN A 158 11.50 -3.28 -14.88
C GLN A 158 12.37 -2.04 -14.68
N GLU A 159 12.29 -1.05 -15.56
CA GLU A 159 13.07 0.18 -15.46
C GLU A 159 12.65 1.03 -14.25
N LEU A 160 11.34 1.18 -14.02
CA LEU A 160 10.82 1.82 -12.80
C LEU A 160 11.28 1.07 -11.55
N ARG A 161 11.26 -0.27 -11.59
CA ARG A 161 11.73 -1.12 -10.47
C ARG A 161 13.20 -0.89 -10.15
N LYS A 162 14.06 -0.76 -11.17
CA LYS A 162 15.50 -0.44 -11.04
C LYS A 162 15.71 0.93 -10.41
N ARG A 163 14.85 1.90 -10.72
CA ARG A 163 14.87 3.25 -10.13
C ARG A 163 14.37 3.32 -8.68
N GLY A 164 13.83 2.23 -8.17
CA GLY A 164 13.40 2.10 -6.77
C GLY A 164 11.90 2.24 -6.56
N VAL A 165 11.11 2.35 -7.63
CA VAL A 165 9.64 2.40 -7.54
C VAL A 165 9.11 1.09 -6.95
N ARG A 166 8.11 1.22 -6.07
CA ARG A 166 7.43 0.12 -5.37
C ARG A 166 5.92 0.11 -5.52
N ARG A 167 5.33 1.17 -6.07
CA ARG A 167 3.90 1.28 -6.37
C ARG A 167 3.71 1.89 -7.75
N LEU A 168 2.74 1.40 -8.50
CA LEU A 168 2.24 2.06 -9.69
C LEU A 168 0.72 2.13 -9.63
N THR A 169 0.16 3.35 -9.61
CA THR A 169 -1.29 3.55 -9.80
C THR A 169 -1.61 3.29 -11.26
N LEU A 170 -2.47 2.30 -11.53
CA LEU A 170 -2.68 1.79 -12.88
C LEU A 170 -3.19 2.88 -13.84
N VAL A 171 -4.04 3.76 -13.34
CA VAL A 171 -4.66 4.84 -14.09
C VAL A 171 -4.86 6.04 -13.16
N TRP A 172 -5.00 7.23 -13.72
CA TRP A 172 -5.44 8.41 -12.99
C TRP A 172 -6.82 8.82 -13.53
N ARG A 173 -6.97 10.03 -14.04
CA ARG A 173 -8.17 10.51 -14.72
C ARG A 173 -8.14 10.16 -16.21
N GLY A 174 -9.28 9.70 -16.74
CA GLY A 174 -9.45 9.26 -18.11
C GLY A 174 -8.91 7.85 -18.35
N ASN A 175 -9.57 7.11 -19.24
CA ASN A 175 -9.14 5.77 -19.62
C ASN A 175 -7.78 5.80 -20.37
N LEU A 176 -6.97 4.76 -20.18
CA LEU A 176 -5.84 4.45 -21.05
C LEU A 176 -6.21 3.29 -21.99
N ASP A 177 -5.35 2.99 -22.96
CA ASP A 177 -5.60 1.92 -23.95
C ASP A 177 -5.81 0.54 -23.31
N TRP A 178 -5.24 0.30 -22.13
CA TRP A 178 -5.20 -1.00 -21.46
C TRP A 178 -5.91 -1.07 -20.12
N VAL A 179 -6.40 0.05 -19.58
CA VAL A 179 -7.04 0.14 -18.26
C VAL A 179 -8.08 1.24 -18.22
N GLY A 180 -9.21 0.99 -17.54
CA GLY A 180 -10.24 2.00 -17.34
C GLY A 180 -10.16 2.72 -16.00
N SER A 181 -10.53 4.00 -16.04
CA SER A 181 -10.65 4.92 -14.90
C SER A 181 -12.10 5.04 -14.41
N SER A 182 -12.25 5.40 -13.14
CA SER A 182 -13.51 5.81 -12.51
C SER A 182 -13.86 7.27 -12.79
N GLN A 183 -12.97 8.04 -13.41
CA GLN A 183 -13.14 9.47 -13.67
C GLN A 183 -12.87 9.80 -15.13
N GLU A 184 -13.67 10.70 -15.71
CA GLU A 184 -13.39 11.32 -17.01
C GLU A 184 -12.73 12.69 -16.85
N TRP A 185 -12.24 13.24 -17.95
CA TRP A 185 -11.63 14.57 -17.98
C TRP A 185 -12.63 15.70 -17.82
N ASP A 186 -13.83 15.52 -18.36
CA ASP A 186 -14.99 16.34 -18.13
C ASP A 186 -15.81 15.82 -16.95
N GLU A 187 -16.77 16.60 -16.48
CA GLU A 187 -17.73 16.17 -15.45
C GLU A 187 -18.79 15.19 -16.00
N SER A 188 -18.55 14.64 -17.19
CA SER A 188 -19.44 13.65 -17.79
C SER A 188 -19.32 12.32 -17.05
N PRO A 189 -20.42 11.56 -16.92
CA PRO A 189 -20.35 10.17 -16.48
C PRO A 189 -19.40 9.39 -17.39
N VAL A 190 -18.59 8.50 -16.81
CA VAL A 190 -17.74 7.57 -17.57
C VAL A 190 -18.61 6.81 -18.57
N ALA A 191 -18.50 7.15 -19.86
CA ALA A 191 -19.45 6.70 -20.86
C ALA A 191 -19.51 5.17 -20.95
N ARG A 192 -18.38 4.50 -20.68
CA ARG A 192 -18.24 3.04 -20.45
C ARG A 192 -17.00 2.75 -19.60
N PRO A 193 -17.11 2.41 -18.29
CA PRO A 193 -15.95 2.02 -17.50
C PRO A 193 -15.32 0.76 -18.10
N ARG A 194 -14.13 0.92 -18.69
CA ARG A 194 -13.35 -0.18 -19.25
C ARG A 194 -12.64 -0.94 -18.12
N GLY A 195 -12.35 -2.21 -18.36
CA GLY A 195 -11.51 -3.03 -17.49
C GLY A 195 -10.09 -3.17 -18.01
N LEU A 196 -9.40 -4.20 -17.52
CA LEU A 196 -8.12 -4.62 -18.08
C LEU A 196 -8.32 -5.44 -19.36
N ASN A 197 -7.68 -5.02 -20.45
CA ASN A 197 -7.54 -5.86 -21.65
C ASN A 197 -6.34 -6.82 -21.52
N SER A 198 -5.98 -7.53 -22.59
CA SER A 198 -4.83 -8.45 -22.59
C SER A 198 -3.51 -7.76 -22.24
N LEU A 199 -3.27 -6.55 -22.78
CA LEU A 199 -2.11 -5.73 -22.43
C LEU A 199 -2.14 -5.32 -20.95
N GLY A 200 -3.29 -4.90 -20.44
CA GLY A 200 -3.45 -4.51 -19.03
C GLY A 200 -3.16 -5.64 -18.06
N ARG A 201 -3.64 -6.86 -18.38
CA ARG A 201 -3.31 -8.07 -17.61
C ARG A 201 -1.83 -8.39 -17.67
N SER A 202 -1.19 -8.22 -18.83
CA SER A 202 0.27 -8.39 -18.97
C SER A 202 1.04 -7.38 -18.11
N ILE A 203 0.61 -6.12 -18.07
CA ILE A 203 1.24 -5.07 -17.25
C ILE A 203 1.09 -5.40 -15.76
N VAL A 204 -0.11 -5.78 -15.30
CA VAL A 204 -0.31 -6.19 -13.91
C VAL A 204 0.54 -7.40 -13.53
N ALA A 205 0.66 -8.40 -14.42
CA ALA A 205 1.54 -9.53 -14.22
C ALA A 205 3.00 -9.10 -14.07
N GLU A 206 3.47 -8.16 -14.89
CA GLU A 206 4.83 -7.60 -14.80
C GLU A 206 5.06 -6.82 -13.50
N LEU A 207 4.09 -6.02 -13.05
CA LEU A 207 4.15 -5.31 -11.76
C LEU A 207 4.37 -6.30 -10.62
N LEU A 208 3.53 -7.34 -10.55
CA LEU A 208 3.62 -8.39 -9.53
C LEU A 208 4.94 -9.17 -9.63
N ARG A 209 5.38 -9.52 -10.85
CA ARG A 209 6.66 -10.20 -11.10
C ARG A 209 7.85 -9.41 -10.57
N HIS A 210 7.81 -8.08 -10.67
CA HIS A 210 8.87 -7.19 -10.21
C HIS A 210 8.69 -6.68 -8.77
N GLY A 211 7.62 -7.07 -8.09
CA GLY A 211 7.32 -6.61 -6.73
C GLY A 211 6.98 -5.12 -6.65
N ILE A 212 6.33 -4.59 -7.68
CA ILE A 212 5.67 -3.28 -7.65
C ILE A 212 4.18 -3.52 -7.33
N VAL A 213 3.68 -2.86 -6.30
CA VAL A 213 2.27 -2.94 -5.88
C VAL A 213 1.40 -2.26 -6.94
N PRO A 214 0.46 -2.97 -7.57
CA PRO A 214 -0.58 -2.35 -8.38
C PRO A 214 -1.52 -1.57 -7.46
N ASP A 215 -1.64 -0.27 -7.69
CA ASP A 215 -2.55 0.60 -6.94
C ASP A 215 -3.81 0.88 -7.78
N LEU A 216 -4.95 0.53 -7.18
CA LEU A 216 -6.29 0.61 -7.78
C LEU A 216 -6.98 1.97 -7.54
N SER A 217 -6.32 2.91 -6.87
CA SER A 217 -6.80 4.29 -6.79
C SER A 217 -7.08 4.80 -8.21
N HIS A 218 -8.18 5.52 -8.38
CA HIS A 218 -8.75 5.95 -9.66
C HIS A 218 -9.24 4.86 -10.62
N ALA A 219 -8.92 3.58 -10.42
CA ALA A 219 -9.38 2.52 -11.31
C ALA A 219 -10.91 2.48 -11.37
N SER A 220 -11.45 2.12 -12.54
CA SER A 220 -12.86 1.79 -12.65
C SER A 220 -13.19 0.56 -11.81
N GLU A 221 -14.45 0.40 -11.42
CA GLU A 221 -14.91 -0.82 -10.74
C GLU A 221 -14.56 -2.07 -11.56
N ARG A 222 -14.73 -2.01 -12.89
CA ARG A 222 -14.40 -3.13 -13.76
C ARG A 222 -12.91 -3.48 -13.73
N THR A 223 -12.02 -2.48 -13.75
CA THR A 223 -10.58 -2.68 -13.60
C THR A 223 -10.25 -3.32 -12.26
N ALA A 224 -10.89 -2.89 -11.17
CA ALA A 224 -10.63 -3.42 -9.83
C ALA A 224 -11.06 -4.89 -9.66
N LEU A 225 -12.06 -5.33 -10.43
CA LEU A 225 -12.57 -6.70 -10.42
C LEU A 225 -11.79 -7.67 -11.35
N ASP A 226 -11.05 -7.16 -12.33
CA ASP A 226 -10.33 -7.94 -13.34
C ASP A 226 -9.02 -8.56 -12.84
#